data_AF-M0MGN6-F1
#
_entry.id   AF-M0MGN6-F1
#
_cell.length_a   1.000
_cell.length_b   1.000
_cell.length_c   1.000
_cell.angle_alpha   90.00
_cell.angle_beta   90.00
_cell.angle_gamma   90.00
#
_symmetry.space_group_name_H-M   'P 1'
#
loop_
_entity.id
_entity.type
_entity.pdbx_description
1 polymer ?
#
loop_
_entity_poly.entity_id
_entity_poly.type
_entity_poly.pdbx_seq_one_letter_code
_entity_poly.pdbx_strand_id
1 'polypeptide(L)'
;MTDETPSTVQRMGSTPDDVTGLPAVEYHEWSDERLIDCYRRNSVLLREYGADERTIRTLCAVEEHLRARDIDPGRIVRELEE
;
A
#
# COMPACT_ATOMS: atom_id res chain seq x y z
N MET A 1 -33.99 -41.90 -29.03
CA MET A 1 -33.83 -41.73 -27.58
C MET A 1 -32.72 -40.70 -27.38
N THR A 2 -33.09 -39.62 -26.70
CA THR A 2 -32.35 -38.38 -26.40
C THR A 2 -31.43 -38.55 -25.18
N ASP A 3 -30.29 -37.83 -25.22
CA ASP A 3 -29.68 -36.98 -24.16
C ASP A 3 -28.35 -36.47 -24.77
N GLU A 4 -28.16 -35.22 -25.21
CA GLU A 4 -27.99 -33.97 -24.42
C GLU A 4 -26.99 -34.20 -23.26
N THR A 5 -25.82 -33.57 -23.09
CA THR A 5 -25.43 -32.15 -23.13
C THR A 5 -23.90 -32.07 -22.97
N PRO A 6 -23.19 -31.03 -23.46
CA PRO A 6 -21.72 -30.93 -23.43
C PRO A 6 -21.19 -30.32 -22.12
N SER A 7 -20.11 -30.88 -21.54
CA SER A 7 -19.37 -30.23 -20.45
C SER A 7 -18.37 -29.21 -21.00
N THR A 8 -18.80 -27.96 -21.08
CA THR A 8 -17.91 -26.79 -21.04
C THR A 8 -17.74 -26.37 -19.58
N VAL A 9 -16.50 -26.31 -19.08
CA VAL A 9 -16.12 -25.32 -18.07
C VAL A 9 -14.78 -24.70 -18.48
N GLN A 10 -14.85 -23.43 -18.82
CA GLN A 10 -13.76 -22.51 -19.12
C GLN A 10 -13.11 -21.94 -17.84
N ARG A 11 -11.99 -21.23 -18.07
CA ARG A 11 -11.25 -20.26 -17.23
C ARG A 11 -10.20 -20.90 -16.30
N MET A 12 -8.89 -20.82 -16.58
CA MET A 12 -8.06 -19.69 -17.01
C MET A 12 -8.12 -18.55 -15.97
N GLY A 13 -7.02 -18.40 -15.22
CA GLY A 13 -6.76 -17.25 -14.34
C GLY A 13 -7.02 -17.50 -12.86
N SER A 14 -6.11 -18.18 -12.16
CA SER A 14 -5.92 -17.96 -10.73
C SER A 14 -5.18 -16.64 -10.55
N THR A 15 -5.89 -15.52 -10.69
CA THR A 15 -5.43 -14.23 -10.15
C THR A 15 -5.54 -14.33 -8.63
N PRO A 16 -4.46 -14.10 -7.86
CA PRO A 16 -4.57 -14.05 -6.41
C PRO A 16 -5.50 -12.89 -6.04
N ASP A 17 -6.43 -13.18 -5.13
CA ASP A 17 -7.22 -12.25 -4.32
C ASP A 17 -7.06 -10.77 -4.67
N ASP A 18 -8.00 -10.31 -5.49
CA ASP A 18 -8.88 -9.19 -5.22
C ASP A 18 -8.60 -8.40 -3.91
N VAL A 19 -7.47 -7.67 -3.83
CA VAL A 19 -7.32 -6.51 -2.93
C VAL A 19 -8.08 -5.35 -3.56
N THR A 20 -9.38 -5.52 -3.78
CA THR A 20 -10.29 -4.46 -4.18
C THR A 20 -10.81 -3.83 -2.89
N GLY A 21 -10.17 -2.74 -2.46
CA GLY A 21 -10.62 -2.09 -1.23
C GLY A 21 -9.78 -0.92 -0.70
N LEU A 22 -8.60 -0.67 -1.25
CA LEU A 22 -7.91 0.59 -0.98
C LEU A 22 -7.71 1.25 -2.34
N PRO A 23 -8.00 2.56 -2.51
CA PRO A 23 -7.58 3.25 -3.72
C PRO A 23 -6.11 2.90 -3.90
N ALA A 24 -5.72 2.44 -5.10
CA ALA A 24 -4.32 2.36 -5.45
C ALA A 24 -3.81 3.79 -5.33
N VAL A 25 -3.29 4.14 -4.16
CA VAL A 25 -2.85 5.50 -3.90
C VAL A 25 -1.60 5.63 -4.75
N GLU A 26 -1.72 6.40 -5.82
CA GLU A 26 -0.65 6.64 -6.79
C GLU A 26 0.38 7.59 -6.18
N TYR A 27 1.06 7.13 -5.13
CA TYR A 27 2.10 7.87 -4.41
C TYR A 27 3.24 8.32 -5.35
N HIS A 28 3.42 7.66 -6.49
CA HIS A 28 4.38 8.06 -7.52
C HIS A 28 4.10 9.46 -8.08
N GLU A 29 2.84 9.90 -8.11
CA GLU A 29 2.43 11.24 -8.57
C GLU A 29 2.51 12.32 -7.47
N TRP A 30 2.70 11.91 -6.22
CA TRP A 30 2.68 12.86 -5.09
C TRP A 30 3.96 13.70 -5.08
N SER A 31 3.86 14.94 -4.60
CA SER A 31 5.06 15.76 -4.36
C SER A 31 5.87 15.21 -3.18
N ASP A 32 7.14 15.63 -3.07
CA ASP A 32 8.00 15.23 -1.96
C ASP A 32 7.41 15.65 -0.61
N GLU A 33 6.88 16.88 -0.51
CA GLU A 33 6.25 17.36 0.72
C GLU A 33 5.07 16.47 1.12
N ARG A 34 4.26 16.05 0.14
CA ARG A 34 3.09 15.22 0.40
C ARG A 34 3.48 13.81 0.84
N LEU A 35 4.56 13.25 0.31
CA LEU A 35 5.12 11.96 0.76
C LEU A 35 5.67 12.08 2.19
N ILE A 36 6.43 13.14 2.47
CA ILE A 36 7.00 13.42 3.80
C ILE A 36 5.89 13.57 4.84
N ASP A 37 4.88 14.39 4.56
CA ASP A 37 3.75 14.62 5.47
C ASP A 37 2.95 13.33 5.73
N CYS A 38 2.75 12.52 4.68
CA CYS A 38 2.09 11.23 4.80
C CYS A 38 2.89 10.27 5.69
N TYR A 39 4.19 10.15 5.45
CA TYR A 39 5.07 9.30 6.23
C TYR A 39 5.09 9.75 7.70
N ARG A 40 5.27 11.05 7.94
CA ARG A 40 5.26 11.67 9.27
C ARG A 40 3.96 11.35 10.03
N ARG A 41 2.81 11.57 9.40
CA ARG A 41 1.50 11.31 10.03
C ARG A 41 1.31 9.84 10.38
N ASN A 42 1.67 8.93 9.48
CA ASN A 42 1.51 7.49 9.74
C ASN A 42 2.50 6.98 10.79
N SER A 43 3.70 7.55 10.89
CA SER A 43 4.66 7.24 11.96
C SER A 43 4.12 7.65 13.34
N VAL A 44 3.44 8.79 13.43
CA VAL A 44 2.73 9.21 14.66
C VAL A 44 1.60 8.24 14.98
N LEU A 45 0.76 7.88 13.99
CA LEU A 45 -0.34 6.93 14.21
C LEU A 45 0.15 5.56 14.70
N LEU A 46 1.23 5.04 14.09
CA LEU A 46 1.84 3.78 14.50
C LEU A 46 2.34 3.84 15.95
N ARG A 47 2.90 4.97 16.38
CA ARG A 47 3.38 5.17 17.75
C ARG A 47 2.24 5.31 18.77
N GLU A 48 1.21 6.09 18.45
CA GLU A 48 0.11 6.39 19.37
C GLU A 48 -0.88 5.24 19.52
N TYR A 49 -1.16 4.53 18.42
CA TYR A 49 -2.24 3.54 18.34
C TYR A 49 -1.74 2.11 18.10
N GLY A 50 -0.43 1.93 17.86
CA GLY A 50 0.19 0.63 17.65
C GLY A 50 0.11 0.12 16.21
N ALA A 51 0.50 -1.13 16.04
CA ALA A 51 0.65 -1.80 14.75
C ALA A 51 -0.70 -2.08 14.06
N ASP A 52 -1.19 -1.09 13.32
CA ASP A 52 -2.31 -1.23 12.40
C ASP A 52 -1.81 -1.64 11.00
N GLU A 53 -2.40 -2.69 10.42
CA GLU A 53 -1.97 -3.26 9.14
C GLU A 53 -2.02 -2.25 8.00
N ARG A 54 -3.07 -1.41 7.98
CA ARG A 54 -3.21 -0.36 6.95
C ARG A 54 -2.12 0.70 7.10
N THR A 55 -1.82 1.11 8.32
CA THR A 55 -0.77 2.09 8.65
C THR A 55 0.60 1.55 8.24
N ILE A 56 0.89 0.27 8.56
CA ILE A 56 2.14 -0.39 8.16
C ILE A 56 2.27 -0.46 6.64
N ARG A 57 1.23 -0.92 5.92
CA ARG A 57 1.25 -0.98 4.45
C ARG A 57 1.45 0.41 3.83
N THR A 58 0.81 1.43 4.39
CA THR A 58 0.97 2.82 3.95
C THR A 58 2.41 3.31 4.15
N LEU A 59 3.00 3.05 5.33
CA LEU A 59 4.39 3.40 5.61
C LEU A 59 5.36 2.72 4.65
N CYS A 60 5.20 1.42 4.41
CA CYS A 60 6.06 0.68 3.48
C CYS A 60 5.98 1.24 2.05
N ALA A 61 4.77 1.53 1.55
CA ALA A 61 4.59 2.08 0.20
C ALA A 61 5.20 3.49 0.08
N VAL A 62 4.95 4.37 1.05
CA VAL A 62 5.49 5.74 1.03
C VAL A 62 7.01 5.73 1.20
N GLU A 63 7.55 4.85 2.04
CA GLU A 63 9.00 4.67 2.24
C GLU A 63 9.73 4.29 0.96
N GLU A 64 9.17 3.38 0.16
CA GLU A 64 9.73 3.01 -1.14
C GLU A 64 9.84 4.24 -2.07
N HIS A 65 8.80 5.08 -2.10
CA HIS A 65 8.80 6.28 -2.93
C HIS A 65 9.72 7.38 -2.41
N LEU A 66 9.85 7.56 -1.09
CA LEU A 66 10.83 8.48 -0.51
C LEU A 66 12.26 8.07 -0.88
N ARG A 67 12.59 6.78 -0.73
CA ARG A 67 13.91 6.25 -1.09
C ARG A 67 14.21 6.35 -2.58
N ALA A 68 13.22 6.13 -3.44
CA ALA A 68 13.37 6.31 -4.88
C ALA A 68 13.69 7.76 -5.29
N ARG A 69 13.47 8.73 -4.38
CA ARG A 69 13.76 10.15 -4.56
C ARG A 69 14.94 10.63 -3.69
N ASP A 70 15.76 9.72 -3.17
CA ASP A 70 16.89 10.02 -2.28
C ASP A 70 16.51 10.77 -0.98
N ILE A 71 15.26 10.61 -0.52
CA ILE A 71 14.79 11.16 0.76
C ILE A 71 14.86 10.05 1.81
N ASP A 72 15.62 10.28 2.88
CA ASP A 72 15.77 9.31 3.98
C ASP A 72 14.58 9.36 4.96
N PRO A 73 13.74 8.31 5.03
CA PRO A 73 12.64 8.24 5.98
C PRO A 73 13.11 8.20 7.44
N GLY A 74 14.32 7.68 7.70
CA GLY A 74 14.90 7.62 9.04
C GLY A 74 15.14 9.00 9.62
N ARG A 75 15.53 9.97 8.79
CA ARG A 75 15.62 11.39 9.18
C ARG A 75 14.27 11.95 9.61
N ILE A 76 13.19 11.65 8.87
CA ILE A 76 11.84 12.13 9.19
C ILE A 76 11.38 11.60 10.56
N VAL A 77 11.67 10.33 10.87
CA VAL A 77 11.34 9.74 12.18
C VAL A 77 12.16 10.37 13.30
N ARG A 78 13.45 10.62 13.09
CA ARG A 78 14.30 11.29 14.08
C ARG A 78 13.80 12.70 14.42
N GLU A 79 13.37 13.47 13.42
CA GLU A 79 12.77 14.80 13.62
C GLU A 79 11.47 14.77 14.46
N LEU A 80 10.81 13.62 14.59
CA LEU A 80 9.64 13.44 15.45
C LEU A 80 9.99 13.08 16.91
N GLU A 81 11.23 12.69 17.16
CA GLU A 81 11.71 12.28 18.48
C GLU A 81 12.41 13.43 19.24
N GLU A 82 12.75 14.51 18.52
CA GLU A 82 13.29 15.78 19.06
C GLU A 82 12.17 16.70 19.60
#